data_AF-A0A0G3M4I7-F1
#
_entry.id   AF-A0A0G3M4I7-F1
#
_cell.length_a   1.000
_cell.length_b   1.000
_cell.length_c   1.000
_cell.angle_alpha   90.00
_cell.angle_beta   90.00
_cell.angle_gamma   90.00
#
_symmetry.space_group_name_H-M   'P 1'
#
loop_
_entity.id
_entity.type
_entity.pdbx_description
1 polymer ?
#
loop_
_entity_poly.entity_id
_entity_poly.type
_entity_poly.pdbx_seq_one_letter_code
_entity_poly.pdbx_strand_id
1 'polypeptide(L)'
;MNNITKYLVSLLFFIQISCQEKKDYKKTETMTKYEWTEGTSAPLGFPMEVYKGGIECEGGEWVSLGFGIVPGRNDWGAINHGMGNGFKSLPSRLDFIWMSYMENQFYMIDTPIDIAIIKEYFGKGYDTKGRSGKNKHLNFDEIGVGMAPGGVVVVWVAGVGVQKEIGRYQGKKVTIPESEIAKLDSHENRFWRKDYLNEVFNNGKVIPAEIREKNKDKPIPFGLWDTYRIRYSWKPVFELPGNARLNPSINVKIFAINGEKEQFDTATGILAENQQRAIPKSIIFDYIGADNKVYGANCDLNEESGFEAFKVVFGDDPGSTRADIIVKVNEANSYFTIKVKGENGKEAFIKADKIEVF
;
A
#
# COMPACT_ATOMS: atom_id res chain seq x y z
N MET A 1 67.80 34.40 25.70
CA MET A 1 66.73 33.45 25.30
C MET A 1 66.71 33.37 23.79
N ASN A 2 67.04 32.19 23.25
CA ASN A 2 67.30 31.94 21.84
C ASN A 2 66.09 32.22 20.94
N ASN A 3 66.37 32.66 19.71
CA ASN A 3 65.35 32.94 18.68
C ASN A 3 64.45 31.72 18.37
N ILE A 4 64.87 30.51 18.75
CA ILE A 4 64.08 29.27 18.65
C ILE A 4 62.88 29.28 19.62
N THR A 5 62.99 29.94 20.79
CA THR A 5 61.91 29.99 21.78
C THR A 5 60.78 30.94 21.38
N LYS A 6 61.06 31.97 20.56
CA LYS A 6 60.01 32.88 20.03
C LYS A 6 59.16 32.21 18.94
N TYR A 7 59.74 31.35 18.11
CA TYR A 7 58.99 30.61 17.08
C TYR A 7 58.13 29.48 17.66
N LEU A 8 58.58 28.83 18.74
CA LEU A 8 57.80 27.80 19.45
C LEU A 8 56.56 28.37 20.17
N VAL A 9 56.65 29.59 20.72
CA VAL A 9 55.50 30.24 21.36
C VAL A 9 54.52 30.81 20.31
N SER A 10 54.99 31.21 19.13
CA SER A 10 54.10 31.65 18.04
C SER A 10 53.37 30.51 17.32
N LEU A 11 53.90 29.28 17.35
CA LEU A 11 53.26 28.10 16.76
C LEU A 11 52.17 27.50 17.67
N LEU A 12 52.21 27.78 18.97
CA LEU A 12 51.23 27.34 19.96
C LEU A 12 49.95 28.21 20.00
N PHE A 13 49.96 29.39 19.39
CA PHE A 13 48.80 30.31 19.38
C PHE A 13 47.91 30.19 18.12
N PHE A 14 48.29 29.42 17.11
CA PHE A 14 47.49 29.24 15.89
C PHE A 14 46.62 27.96 15.86
N ILE A 15 46.63 27.15 16.92
CA ILE A 15 45.86 25.89 16.99
C ILE A 15 44.50 26.07 17.71
N GLN A 16 44.03 27.30 17.91
CA GLN A 16 42.78 27.58 18.65
C GLN A 16 41.69 28.28 17.81
N ILE A 17 41.83 28.38 16.48
CA ILE A 17 40.76 28.83 15.59
C ILE A 17 40.45 27.73 14.57
N SER A 18 40.07 26.57 15.09
CA SER A 18 39.14 25.69 14.41
C SER A 18 37.86 25.70 15.24
N CYS A 19 37.08 26.78 15.10
CA CYS A 19 35.64 26.68 15.32
C CYS A 19 35.10 25.73 14.24
N GLN A 20 35.17 24.42 14.51
CA GLN A 20 34.13 23.55 14.03
C GLN A 20 32.84 24.16 14.57
N GLU A 21 31.92 24.54 13.69
CA GLU A 21 30.52 24.68 14.07
C GLU A 21 30.16 23.39 14.81
N LYS A 22 30.14 23.47 16.14
CA LYS A 22 29.49 22.47 16.95
C LYS A 22 28.04 22.56 16.51
N LYS A 23 27.63 21.65 15.63
CA LYS A 23 26.23 21.26 15.53
C LYS A 23 25.81 21.06 16.97
N ASP A 24 24.96 21.96 17.46
CA ASP A 24 24.31 21.77 18.75
C ASP A 24 23.80 20.34 18.75
N TYR A 25 24.40 19.51 19.60
CA TYR A 25 23.79 18.26 19.99
C TYR A 25 22.51 18.68 20.71
N LYS A 26 21.45 18.91 19.94
CA LYS A 26 20.08 18.89 20.43
C LYS A 26 20.02 17.62 21.26
N LYS A 27 19.85 17.81 22.57
CA LYS A 27 19.45 16.79 23.53
C LYS A 27 18.50 15.86 22.77
N THR A 28 18.95 14.64 22.49
CA THR A 28 18.22 13.70 21.64
C THR A 28 16.84 13.58 22.25
N GLU A 29 15.82 14.14 21.58
CA GLU A 29 14.45 13.87 21.96
C GLU A 29 14.32 12.36 21.90
N THR A 30 14.00 11.74 23.03
CA THR A 30 13.72 10.31 23.09
C THR A 30 12.50 10.07 22.23
N MET A 31 12.73 9.62 20.99
CA MET A 31 11.66 9.34 20.06
C MET A 31 10.89 8.09 20.52
N THR A 32 9.57 8.17 20.48
CA THR A 32 8.72 7.00 20.71
C THR A 32 9.01 5.95 19.65
N LYS A 33 9.30 4.72 20.10
CA LYS A 33 9.48 3.57 19.22
C LYS A 33 8.23 2.68 19.25
N TYR A 34 7.98 2.05 18.12
CA TYR A 34 6.86 1.13 17.89
C TYR A 34 7.42 -0.17 17.32
N GLU A 35 6.75 -1.29 17.59
CA GLU A 35 7.04 -2.56 16.92
C GLU A 35 6.34 -2.55 15.56
N TRP A 36 7.12 -2.56 14.47
CA TRP A 36 6.56 -2.62 13.13
C TRP A 36 7.54 -3.20 12.10
N THR A 37 7.00 -3.64 10.96
CA THR A 37 7.73 -4.16 9.81
C THR A 37 7.49 -3.34 8.55
N GLU A 38 8.55 -3.12 7.78
CA GLU A 38 8.50 -2.56 6.44
C GLU A 38 8.10 -3.62 5.41
N GLY A 39 7.40 -3.17 4.37
CA GLY A 39 7.13 -4.00 3.20
C GLY A 39 7.02 -3.18 1.94
N THR A 40 7.09 -3.85 0.81
CA THR A 40 7.00 -3.23 -0.52
C THR A 40 5.85 -3.82 -1.32
N SER A 41 5.24 -3.02 -2.19
CA SER A 41 4.11 -3.44 -3.03
C SER A 41 4.33 -3.07 -4.49
N ALA A 42 3.79 -3.87 -5.39
CA ALA A 42 3.87 -3.66 -6.82
C ALA A 42 2.53 -4.05 -7.47
N PRO A 43 2.08 -3.33 -8.51
CA PRO A 43 0.85 -3.67 -9.22
C PRO A 43 0.97 -4.99 -9.98
N LEU A 44 -0.16 -5.66 -10.17
CA LEU A 44 -0.27 -6.86 -10.99
C LEU A 44 0.28 -6.61 -12.40
N GLY A 45 1.23 -7.43 -12.84
CA GLY A 45 1.92 -7.31 -14.13
C GLY A 45 3.11 -6.34 -14.15
N PHE A 46 3.37 -5.60 -13.07
CA PHE A 46 4.41 -4.56 -13.04
C PHE A 46 5.38 -4.76 -11.87
N PRO A 47 6.28 -5.75 -11.95
CA PRO A 47 7.23 -6.02 -10.87
C PRO A 47 8.17 -4.83 -10.64
N MET A 48 8.55 -4.66 -9.37
CA MET A 48 9.39 -3.58 -8.88
C MET A 48 10.47 -4.14 -7.99
N GLU A 49 11.63 -3.49 -7.93
CA GLU A 49 12.67 -3.88 -7.00
C GLU A 49 13.53 -2.70 -6.59
N VAL A 50 13.70 -2.54 -5.28
CA VAL A 50 14.58 -1.50 -4.73
C VAL A 50 16.02 -1.87 -5.02
N TYR A 51 16.72 -0.99 -5.73
CA TYR A 51 18.13 -1.12 -6.05
C TYR A 51 18.99 -0.74 -4.85
N LYS A 52 18.71 0.42 -4.23
CA LYS A 52 19.34 0.85 -2.99
C LYS A 52 18.49 1.86 -2.24
N GLY A 53 18.68 1.91 -0.93
CA GLY A 53 18.05 2.88 -0.05
C GLY A 53 16.84 2.32 0.71
N GLY A 54 16.04 3.22 1.29
CA GLY A 54 14.81 2.85 1.98
C GLY A 54 14.12 4.04 2.65
N ILE A 55 13.98 3.94 3.97
CA ILE A 55 13.20 4.87 4.80
C ILE A 55 14.10 5.44 5.90
N GLU A 56 14.10 6.76 6.01
CA GLU A 56 14.66 7.49 7.16
C GLU A 56 13.55 7.73 8.19
N CYS A 57 13.76 7.24 9.41
CA CYS A 57 12.87 7.37 10.55
C CYS A 57 13.32 8.50 11.50
N GLU A 58 12.44 8.91 12.41
CA GLU A 58 12.77 9.99 13.37
C GLU A 58 14.07 9.71 14.14
N GLY A 59 14.89 10.74 14.31
CA GLY A 59 16.18 10.59 14.97
C GLY A 59 17.27 9.94 14.09
N GLY A 60 17.01 9.75 12.79
CA GLY A 60 17.99 9.28 11.81
C GLY A 60 18.17 7.76 11.76
N GLU A 61 17.24 7.00 12.36
CA GLU A 61 17.21 5.54 12.22
C GLU A 61 16.88 5.17 10.77
N TRP A 62 17.53 4.13 10.23
CA TRP A 62 17.42 3.76 8.82
C TRP A 62 16.83 2.37 8.64
N VAL A 63 15.89 2.25 7.72
CA VAL A 63 15.23 1.00 7.35
C VAL A 63 15.42 0.74 5.85
N SER A 64 16.06 -0.37 5.49
CA SER A 64 16.25 -0.75 4.09
C SER A 64 14.95 -1.26 3.47
N LEU A 65 14.69 -0.88 2.21
CA LEU A 65 13.63 -1.50 1.40
C LEU A 65 14.17 -2.50 0.37
N GLY A 66 15.49 -2.71 0.35
CA GLY A 66 16.17 -3.63 -0.57
C GLY A 66 16.20 -5.07 -0.04
N PHE A 67 15.09 -5.79 -0.14
CA PHE A 67 14.99 -7.20 0.27
C PHE A 67 14.48 -8.14 -0.83
N GLY A 68 14.60 -7.71 -2.10
CA GLY A 68 14.34 -8.52 -3.29
C GLY A 68 13.20 -8.00 -4.15
N ILE A 69 12.91 -8.74 -5.22
CA ILE A 69 11.87 -8.39 -6.18
C ILE A 69 10.48 -8.44 -5.54
N VAL A 70 9.68 -7.40 -5.80
CA VAL A 70 8.25 -7.39 -5.54
C VAL A 70 7.55 -7.91 -6.78
N PRO A 71 7.02 -9.14 -6.74
CA PRO A 71 6.46 -9.75 -7.93
C PRO A 71 5.17 -9.05 -8.34
N GLY A 72 5.00 -8.85 -9.65
CA GLY A 72 3.76 -8.36 -10.25
C GLY A 72 2.69 -9.46 -10.34
N ARG A 73 2.49 -10.22 -9.25
CA ARG A 73 1.52 -11.33 -9.18
C ARG A 73 0.38 -11.10 -8.19
N ASN A 74 0.55 -10.13 -7.31
CA ASN A 74 -0.43 -9.76 -6.31
C ASN A 74 -1.08 -8.43 -6.69
N ASP A 75 -2.12 -8.08 -5.95
CA ASP A 75 -2.85 -6.83 -6.14
C ASP A 75 -2.07 -5.61 -5.64
N TRP A 76 -2.39 -4.45 -6.19
CA TRP A 76 -1.88 -3.17 -5.68
C TRP A 76 -2.25 -3.00 -4.21
N GLY A 77 -1.26 -2.67 -3.37
CA GLY A 77 -1.41 -2.61 -1.92
C GLY A 77 -1.26 -3.95 -1.20
N ALA A 78 -0.99 -5.07 -1.90
CA ALA A 78 -0.49 -6.27 -1.24
C ALA A 78 0.96 -6.02 -0.80
N ILE A 79 1.18 -5.96 0.51
CA ILE A 79 2.48 -5.68 1.11
C ILE A 79 3.29 -6.98 1.17
N ASN A 80 4.48 -6.96 0.58
CA ASN A 80 5.47 -8.03 0.64
C ASN A 80 6.54 -7.66 1.65
N HIS A 81 6.69 -8.46 2.70
CA HIS A 81 7.63 -8.17 3.78
C HIS A 81 9.00 -8.76 3.52
N GLY A 82 10.02 -8.06 3.99
CA GLY A 82 11.32 -8.67 4.25
C GLY A 82 11.27 -9.57 5.49
N MET A 83 12.44 -10.03 5.94
CA MET A 83 12.56 -10.77 7.21
C MET A 83 12.73 -9.85 8.43
N GLY A 84 12.61 -8.54 8.27
CA GLY A 84 12.85 -7.55 9.33
C GLY A 84 11.59 -7.25 10.13
N ASN A 85 11.62 -7.49 11.44
CA ASN A 85 10.68 -6.92 12.42
C ASN A 85 11.49 -6.33 13.58
N GLY A 86 11.05 -5.22 14.16
CA GLY A 86 11.71 -4.66 15.34
C GLY A 86 11.07 -3.39 15.88
N PHE A 87 11.61 -2.95 17.03
CA PHE A 87 11.23 -1.70 17.67
C PHE A 87 11.99 -0.53 17.02
N LYS A 88 11.28 0.29 16.26
CA LYS A 88 11.85 1.39 15.46
C LYS A 88 11.03 2.66 15.66
N SER A 89 11.68 3.80 15.50
CA SER A 89 11.00 5.09 15.36
C SER A 89 10.17 5.13 14.06
N LEU A 90 9.24 6.08 13.95
CA LEU A 90 8.34 6.14 12.80
C LEU A 90 9.02 6.77 11.57
N PRO A 91 8.66 6.33 10.36
CA PRO A 91 9.12 6.93 9.11
C PRO A 91 8.86 8.42 8.98
N SER A 92 9.87 9.14 8.50
CA SER A 92 9.83 10.59 8.28
C SER A 92 10.15 11.01 6.85
N ARG A 93 10.87 10.18 6.10
CA ARG A 93 11.28 10.45 4.72
C ARG A 93 11.55 9.16 3.94
N LEU A 94 11.22 9.18 2.66
CA LEU A 94 11.63 8.15 1.70
C LEU A 94 12.89 8.61 0.97
N ASP A 95 13.90 7.75 0.91
CA ASP A 95 15.13 7.98 0.15
C ASP A 95 15.64 6.67 -0.43
N PHE A 96 15.24 6.38 -1.67
CA PHE A 96 15.60 5.15 -2.36
C PHE A 96 15.51 5.25 -3.87
N ILE A 97 16.20 4.31 -4.52
CA ILE A 97 16.18 4.07 -5.95
C ILE A 97 15.60 2.68 -6.20
N TRP A 98 14.70 2.57 -7.17
CA TRP A 98 14.11 1.29 -7.57
C TRP A 98 14.09 1.14 -9.09
N MET A 99 14.01 -0.11 -9.53
CA MET A 99 13.82 -0.51 -10.92
C MET A 99 12.34 -0.79 -11.19
N SER A 100 11.79 -0.15 -12.23
CA SER A 100 10.53 -0.54 -12.86
C SER A 100 10.87 -1.45 -14.05
N TYR A 101 10.63 -2.75 -13.88
CA TYR A 101 11.06 -3.76 -14.86
C TYR A 101 10.37 -3.61 -16.21
N MET A 102 9.06 -3.34 -16.22
CA MET A 102 8.30 -3.19 -17.47
C MET A 102 8.67 -1.93 -18.24
N GLU A 103 9.23 -0.93 -17.56
CA GLU A 103 9.77 0.28 -18.20
C GLU A 103 11.26 0.16 -18.54
N ASN A 104 11.95 -0.85 -17.98
CA ASN A 104 13.40 -0.92 -17.92
C ASN A 104 14.03 0.41 -17.43
N GLN A 105 13.44 1.02 -16.40
CA GLN A 105 13.74 2.37 -15.94
C GLN A 105 13.94 2.41 -14.43
N PHE A 106 15.04 3.04 -14.00
CA PHE A 106 15.25 3.38 -12.60
C PHE A 106 14.57 4.69 -12.24
N TYR A 107 14.02 4.74 -11.04
CA TYR A 107 13.47 5.93 -10.42
C TYR A 107 14.14 6.17 -9.08
N MET A 108 14.27 7.45 -8.71
CA MET A 108 14.75 7.88 -7.40
C MET A 108 13.66 8.71 -6.74
N ILE A 109 13.44 8.47 -5.46
CA ILE A 109 12.62 9.32 -4.61
C ILE A 109 13.46 9.78 -3.43
N ASP A 110 13.34 11.07 -3.14
CA ASP A 110 13.87 11.72 -1.95
C ASP A 110 12.80 12.74 -1.54
N THR A 111 11.99 12.39 -0.54
CA THR A 111 10.91 13.27 -0.07
C THR A 111 10.53 12.99 1.38
N PRO A 112 10.26 14.02 2.19
CA PRO A 112 9.59 13.83 3.47
C PRO A 112 8.21 13.22 3.24
N ILE A 113 7.74 12.47 4.24
CA ILE A 113 6.38 11.91 4.28
C ILE A 113 5.63 12.42 5.50
N ASP A 114 4.30 12.37 5.45
CA ASP A 114 3.45 12.88 6.53
C ASP A 114 3.48 11.97 7.76
N ILE A 115 4.50 12.20 8.59
CA ILE A 115 4.67 11.49 9.85
C ILE A 115 3.56 11.78 10.87
N ALA A 116 2.87 12.91 10.76
CA ALA A 116 1.80 13.23 11.69
C ALA A 116 0.62 12.25 11.53
N ILE A 117 0.27 11.93 10.28
CA ILE A 117 -0.75 10.91 9.96
C ILE A 117 -0.29 9.52 10.45
N ILE A 118 0.99 9.17 10.27
CA ILE A 118 1.52 7.87 10.75
C ILE A 118 1.43 7.80 12.28
N LYS A 119 1.84 8.86 12.99
CA LYS A 119 1.72 8.96 14.46
C LYS A 119 0.28 8.86 14.93
N GLU A 120 -0.65 9.44 14.19
CA GLU A 120 -2.08 9.33 14.50
C GLU A 120 -2.54 7.88 14.46
N TYR A 121 -2.24 7.14 13.38
CA TYR A 121 -2.62 5.73 13.26
C TYR A 121 -1.95 4.85 14.32
N PHE A 122 -0.63 4.97 14.47
CA PHE A 122 0.14 4.19 15.45
C PHE A 122 -0.22 4.52 16.90
N GLY A 123 -0.59 5.77 17.19
CA GLY A 123 -1.02 6.22 18.51
C GLY A 123 -2.46 5.84 18.86
N LYS A 124 -3.37 5.83 17.88
CA LYS A 124 -4.79 5.49 18.08
C LYS A 124 -5.07 4.00 18.05
N GLY A 125 -4.33 3.23 17.25
CA GLY A 125 -4.68 1.83 16.97
C GLY A 125 -6.03 1.69 16.26
N TYR A 126 -6.59 0.49 16.31
CA TYR A 126 -7.92 0.18 15.78
C TYR A 126 -8.56 -0.99 16.53
N ASP A 127 -9.89 -1.00 16.56
CA ASP A 127 -10.65 -2.10 17.13
C ASP A 127 -11.00 -3.12 16.05
N THR A 128 -10.83 -4.40 16.38
CA THR A 128 -11.25 -5.50 15.52
C THR A 128 -11.87 -6.62 16.34
N LYS A 129 -12.74 -7.41 15.70
CA LYS A 129 -13.32 -8.60 16.32
C LYS A 129 -12.42 -9.80 16.03
N GLY A 130 -11.85 -10.38 17.09
CA GLY A 130 -11.07 -11.61 16.97
C GLY A 130 -11.97 -12.81 16.65
N ARG A 131 -11.34 -13.93 16.25
CA ARG A 131 -12.02 -15.20 15.93
C ARG A 131 -12.88 -15.77 17.08
N SER A 132 -12.65 -15.31 18.31
CA SER A 132 -13.43 -15.63 19.51
C SER A 132 -14.71 -14.79 19.66
N GLY A 133 -15.00 -13.88 18.73
CA GLY A 133 -16.13 -12.95 18.80
C GLY A 133 -15.95 -11.80 19.79
N LYS A 134 -14.79 -11.67 20.44
CA LYS A 134 -14.48 -10.57 21.37
C LYS A 134 -13.79 -9.43 20.64
N ASN A 135 -14.17 -8.20 20.98
CA ASN A 135 -13.48 -7.00 20.54
C ASN A 135 -12.07 -6.97 21.12
N LYS A 136 -11.10 -6.62 20.28
CA LYS A 136 -9.70 -6.43 20.63
C LYS A 136 -9.25 -5.11 20.04
N HIS A 137 -8.60 -4.31 20.87
CA HIS A 137 -7.84 -3.18 20.43
C HIS A 137 -6.46 -3.67 19.96
N LEU A 138 -6.07 -3.32 18.74
CA LEU A 138 -4.78 -3.66 18.14
C LEU A 138 -4.09 -2.39 17.65
N ASN A 139 -2.77 -2.46 17.52
CA ASN A 139 -1.98 -1.38 16.92
C ASN A 139 -1.74 -1.67 15.44
N PHE A 140 -1.47 -0.62 14.68
CA PHE A 140 -0.80 -0.77 13.39
C PHE A 140 0.64 -1.22 13.63
N ASP A 141 1.11 -2.16 12.81
CA ASP A 141 2.40 -2.83 12.95
C ASP A 141 3.10 -3.02 11.59
N GLU A 142 2.56 -2.44 10.52
CA GLU A 142 3.11 -2.54 9.18
C GLU A 142 3.16 -1.19 8.46
N ILE A 143 4.23 -0.95 7.72
CA ILE A 143 4.36 0.18 6.80
C ILE A 143 4.72 -0.34 5.40
N GLY A 144 3.80 -0.16 4.47
CA GLY A 144 3.93 -0.61 3.09
C GLY A 144 4.33 0.53 2.16
N VAL A 145 5.31 0.30 1.29
CA VAL A 145 5.73 1.22 0.23
C VAL A 145 5.45 0.60 -1.14
N GLY A 146 4.40 1.08 -1.80
CA GLY A 146 4.03 0.69 -3.14
C GLY A 146 4.79 1.47 -4.18
N MET A 147 5.34 0.78 -5.17
CA MET A 147 5.98 1.37 -6.35
C MET A 147 5.18 0.98 -7.57
N ALA A 148 4.84 1.94 -8.42
CA ALA A 148 4.08 1.73 -9.63
C ALA A 148 4.74 2.44 -10.82
N PRO A 149 4.47 1.99 -12.07
CA PRO A 149 5.02 2.60 -13.24
C PRO A 149 4.83 4.11 -13.34
N GLY A 150 5.78 4.78 -13.99
CA GLY A 150 5.81 6.24 -14.11
C GLY A 150 6.33 6.95 -12.86
N GLY A 151 6.97 6.21 -11.94
CA GLY A 151 7.56 6.76 -10.72
C GLY A 151 6.56 7.00 -9.60
N VAL A 152 5.38 6.39 -9.65
CA VAL A 152 4.35 6.52 -8.61
C VAL A 152 4.79 5.77 -7.36
N VAL A 153 4.71 6.43 -6.20
CA VAL A 153 4.94 5.81 -4.89
C VAL A 153 3.74 6.06 -3.99
N VAL A 154 3.22 5.04 -3.33
CA VAL A 154 2.13 5.16 -2.34
C VAL A 154 2.58 4.50 -1.05
N VAL A 155 2.30 5.16 0.08
CA VAL A 155 2.62 4.64 1.42
C VAL A 155 1.33 4.27 2.12
N TRP A 156 1.31 3.09 2.75
CA TRP A 156 0.22 2.64 3.62
C TRP A 156 0.73 2.33 5.02
N VAL A 157 -0.16 2.49 6.00
CA VAL A 157 -0.07 1.77 7.28
C VAL A 157 -1.02 0.59 7.23
N ALA A 158 -0.62 -0.53 7.81
CA ALA A 158 -1.44 -1.72 7.86
C ALA A 158 -1.39 -2.40 9.24
N GLY A 159 -2.41 -3.23 9.44
CA GLY A 159 -2.54 -4.18 10.53
C GLY A 159 -3.55 -5.25 10.13
N VAL A 160 -3.87 -6.15 11.04
CA VAL A 160 -4.79 -7.25 10.82
C VAL A 160 -6.17 -6.76 10.35
N GLY A 161 -6.45 -6.96 9.06
CA GLY A 161 -7.74 -6.65 8.43
C GLY A 161 -7.96 -5.16 8.12
N VAL A 162 -6.95 -4.31 8.31
CA VAL A 162 -7.04 -2.87 8.02
C VAL A 162 -5.78 -2.40 7.31
N GLN A 163 -5.95 -1.57 6.29
CA GLN A 163 -4.86 -0.91 5.59
C GLN A 163 -5.34 0.44 5.10
N LYS A 164 -4.57 1.50 5.40
CA LYS A 164 -4.93 2.89 5.11
C LYS A 164 -3.82 3.58 4.35
N GLU A 165 -4.20 4.31 3.31
CA GLU A 165 -3.26 5.11 2.54
C GLU A 165 -2.85 6.35 3.33
N ILE A 166 -1.55 6.60 3.44
CA ILE A 166 -0.96 7.77 4.11
C ILE A 166 -0.68 8.88 3.10
N GLY A 167 -0.23 8.52 1.90
CA GLY A 167 0.08 9.51 0.88
C GLY A 167 0.63 8.93 -0.40
N ARG A 168 0.61 9.78 -1.43
CA ARG A 168 1.14 9.51 -2.77
C ARG A 168 2.25 10.49 -3.07
N TYR A 169 3.36 9.96 -3.57
CA TYR A 169 4.60 10.67 -3.87
C TYR A 169 5.08 10.33 -5.28
N GLN A 170 6.03 11.10 -5.79
CA GLN A 170 6.52 10.99 -7.16
C GLN A 170 8.05 10.86 -7.17
N GLY A 171 8.54 9.74 -7.69
CA GLY A 171 9.94 9.58 -8.06
C GLY A 171 10.26 10.23 -9.39
N LYS A 172 11.56 10.49 -9.58
CA LYS A 172 12.12 11.04 -10.82
C LYS A 172 12.93 9.94 -11.52
N LYS A 173 12.87 9.91 -12.85
CA LYS A 173 13.74 9.02 -13.63
C LYS A 173 15.20 9.32 -13.32
N VAL A 174 15.98 8.28 -13.14
CA VAL A 174 17.42 8.38 -12.92
C VAL A 174 18.15 7.36 -13.79
N THR A 175 19.36 7.70 -14.20
CA THR A 175 20.29 6.77 -14.85
C THR A 175 21.41 6.51 -13.88
N ILE A 176 21.68 5.24 -13.60
CA ILE A 176 22.80 4.85 -12.73
C ILE A 176 24.09 5.02 -13.54
N PRO A 177 25.09 5.79 -13.05
CA PRO A 177 26.33 6.00 -13.79
C PRO A 177 27.09 4.70 -14.03
N GLU A 178 27.71 4.55 -15.21
CA GLU A 178 28.54 3.37 -15.53
C GLU A 178 29.67 3.17 -14.51
N SER A 179 30.22 4.26 -13.96
CA SER A 179 31.25 4.21 -12.92
C SER A 179 30.74 3.62 -11.58
N GLU A 180 29.43 3.71 -11.32
CA GLU A 180 28.81 3.03 -10.18
C GLU A 180 28.60 1.55 -10.51
N ILE A 181 28.03 1.26 -11.68
CA ILE A 181 27.77 -0.11 -12.15
C ILE A 181 29.06 -0.95 -12.21
N ALA A 182 30.17 -0.35 -12.65
CA ALA A 182 31.46 -1.02 -12.75
C ALA A 182 32.05 -1.48 -11.40
N LYS A 183 31.52 -0.97 -10.28
CA LYS A 183 31.95 -1.36 -8.92
C LYS A 183 31.08 -2.45 -8.32
N LEU A 184 29.94 -2.76 -8.93
CA LEU A 184 28.96 -3.72 -8.43
C LEU A 184 29.45 -5.14 -8.62
N ASP A 185 29.13 -6.01 -7.66
CA ASP A 185 29.36 -7.44 -7.83
C ASP A 185 28.35 -8.07 -8.80
N SER A 186 28.52 -9.38 -9.07
CA SER A 186 27.63 -10.09 -10.00
C SER A 186 26.17 -10.16 -9.53
N HIS A 187 25.91 -10.11 -8.24
CA HIS A 187 24.56 -10.12 -7.70
C HIS A 187 23.92 -8.73 -7.87
N GLU A 188 24.65 -7.68 -7.54
CA GLU A 188 24.20 -6.29 -7.62
C GLU A 188 24.02 -5.81 -9.08
N ASN A 189 24.89 -6.22 -9.99
CA ASN A 189 24.81 -5.86 -11.42
C ASN A 189 23.70 -6.62 -12.18
N ARG A 190 22.90 -7.47 -11.52
CA ARG A 190 21.83 -8.27 -12.15
C ARG A 190 20.81 -7.42 -12.92
N PHE A 191 20.54 -6.19 -12.46
CA PHE A 191 19.56 -5.29 -13.09
C PHE A 191 19.90 -4.93 -14.54
N TRP A 192 21.16 -5.06 -14.96
CA TRP A 192 21.61 -4.77 -16.33
C TRP A 192 21.92 -6.02 -17.15
N ARG A 193 21.81 -7.22 -16.58
CA ARG A 193 22.11 -8.46 -17.31
C ARG A 193 20.89 -8.96 -18.07
N LYS A 194 21.04 -9.15 -19.37
CA LYS A 194 19.96 -9.57 -20.27
C LYS A 194 19.36 -10.94 -19.90
N ASP A 195 20.19 -11.88 -19.45
CA ASP A 195 19.76 -13.20 -19.01
C ASP A 195 18.83 -13.12 -17.79
N TYR A 196 19.19 -12.30 -16.80
CA TYR A 196 18.38 -12.07 -15.61
C TYR A 196 17.06 -11.36 -15.93
N LEU A 197 17.10 -10.30 -16.74
CA LEU A 197 15.88 -9.62 -17.18
C LEU A 197 14.95 -10.58 -17.96
N ASN A 198 15.52 -11.41 -18.84
CA ASN A 198 14.75 -12.44 -19.53
C ASN A 198 14.12 -13.45 -18.56
N GLU A 199 14.83 -13.85 -17.50
CA GLU A 199 14.28 -14.73 -16.47
C GLU A 199 13.10 -14.07 -15.74
N VAL A 200 13.26 -12.80 -15.30
CA VAL A 200 12.21 -12.02 -14.63
C VAL A 200 10.93 -11.97 -15.47
N PHE A 201 11.05 -11.75 -16.78
CA PHE A 201 9.88 -11.65 -17.66
C PHE A 201 9.27 -13.02 -18.02
N ASN A 202 10.08 -14.06 -18.14
CA ASN A 202 9.64 -15.31 -18.78
C ASN A 202 9.42 -16.48 -17.83
N ASN A 203 9.98 -16.46 -16.60
CA ASN A 203 9.92 -17.61 -15.69
C ASN A 203 8.51 -17.91 -15.12
N GLY A 204 7.54 -17.01 -15.30
CA GLY A 204 6.15 -17.16 -14.84
C GLY A 204 5.95 -17.01 -13.32
N LYS A 205 7.04 -16.89 -12.54
CA LYS A 205 7.01 -16.77 -11.08
C LYS A 205 6.89 -15.31 -10.62
N VAL A 206 7.50 -14.39 -11.38
CA VAL A 206 7.45 -12.95 -11.08
C VAL A 206 6.20 -12.31 -11.68
N ILE A 207 5.93 -12.61 -12.95
CA ILE A 207 4.75 -12.17 -13.68
C ILE A 207 3.99 -13.44 -14.10
N PRO A 208 2.74 -13.66 -13.62
CA PRO A 208 1.95 -14.81 -14.04
C PRO A 208 1.77 -14.84 -15.56
N ALA A 209 1.80 -16.04 -16.16
CA ALA A 209 1.73 -16.18 -17.61
C ALA A 209 0.45 -15.57 -18.21
N GLU A 210 -0.70 -15.76 -17.56
CA GLU A 210 -1.98 -15.19 -18.00
C GLU A 210 -1.96 -13.66 -18.00
N ILE A 211 -1.35 -13.05 -17.00
CA ILE A 211 -1.20 -11.59 -16.92
C ILE A 211 -0.23 -11.08 -17.99
N ARG A 212 0.87 -11.79 -18.22
CA ARG A 212 1.82 -11.46 -19.27
C ARG A 212 1.16 -11.49 -20.65
N GLU A 213 0.39 -12.53 -20.96
CA GLU A 213 -0.36 -12.60 -22.23
C GLU A 213 -1.46 -11.53 -22.30
N LYS A 214 -2.20 -11.28 -21.22
CA LYS A 214 -3.23 -10.23 -21.15
C LYS A 214 -2.66 -8.83 -21.39
N ASN A 215 -1.43 -8.58 -20.95
CA ASN A 215 -0.74 -7.28 -21.08
C ASN A 215 0.18 -7.20 -22.30
N LYS A 216 0.30 -8.28 -23.07
CA LYS A 216 1.12 -8.31 -24.28
C LYS A 216 0.65 -7.23 -25.26
N ASP A 217 1.59 -6.47 -25.80
CA ASP A 217 1.38 -5.37 -26.75
C ASP A 217 0.49 -4.22 -26.24
N LYS A 218 0.12 -4.21 -24.96
CA LYS A 218 -0.60 -3.08 -24.34
C LYS A 218 0.41 -2.06 -23.79
N PRO A 219 0.13 -0.76 -23.95
CA PRO A 219 0.96 0.26 -23.31
C PRO A 219 0.83 0.17 -21.79
N ILE A 220 1.88 0.63 -21.11
CA ILE A 220 1.83 0.82 -19.65
C ILE A 220 0.76 1.87 -19.34
N PRO A 221 -0.20 1.59 -18.43
CA PRO A 221 -1.31 2.47 -18.15
C PRO A 221 -0.89 3.59 -17.17
N PHE A 222 -0.03 4.50 -17.63
CA PHE A 222 0.39 5.65 -16.83
C PHE A 222 -0.84 6.45 -16.35
N GLY A 223 -0.81 6.90 -15.09
CA GLY A 223 -1.92 7.61 -14.45
C GLY A 223 -3.00 6.72 -13.83
N LEU A 224 -3.05 5.42 -14.15
CA LEU A 224 -4.06 4.49 -13.61
C LEU A 224 -4.08 4.48 -12.07
N TRP A 225 -2.91 4.38 -11.44
CA TRP A 225 -2.80 4.36 -9.98
C TRP A 225 -3.22 5.67 -9.31
N ASP A 226 -3.19 6.79 -10.03
CA ASP A 226 -3.75 8.04 -9.52
C ASP A 226 -5.29 8.01 -9.53
N THR A 227 -5.91 7.32 -10.52
CA THR A 227 -7.37 7.16 -10.57
C THR A 227 -7.90 6.25 -9.47
N TYR A 228 -7.11 5.26 -9.02
CA TYR A 228 -7.50 4.36 -7.94
C TYR A 228 -7.78 5.09 -6.64
N ARG A 229 -7.11 6.22 -6.43
CA ARG A 229 -7.17 7.01 -5.19
C ARG A 229 -8.42 7.88 -5.09
N ILE A 230 -9.21 7.98 -6.16
CA ILE A 230 -10.47 8.75 -6.16
C ILE A 230 -11.41 8.10 -5.14
N ARG A 231 -11.89 8.91 -4.20
CA ARG A 231 -12.81 8.48 -3.14
C ARG A 231 -14.22 8.96 -3.46
N TYR A 232 -15.17 8.09 -3.12
CA TYR A 232 -16.59 8.32 -3.28
C TYR A 232 -17.28 8.05 -1.94
N SER A 233 -18.37 8.77 -1.67
CA SER A 233 -19.15 8.56 -0.46
C SER A 233 -20.08 7.36 -0.64
N TRP A 234 -19.70 6.20 -0.10
CA TRP A 234 -20.54 5.01 -0.18
C TRP A 234 -20.48 4.12 1.06
N LYS A 235 -21.51 3.29 1.23
CA LYS A 235 -21.59 2.21 2.24
C LYS A 235 -22.06 0.89 1.64
N PRO A 236 -21.65 -0.25 2.19
CA PRO A 236 -22.16 -1.55 1.76
C PRO A 236 -23.56 -1.82 2.34
N VAL A 237 -24.45 -2.39 1.53
CA VAL A 237 -25.79 -2.83 1.93
C VAL A 237 -25.98 -4.27 1.49
N PHE A 238 -26.40 -5.15 2.41
CA PHE A 238 -26.58 -6.57 2.13
C PHE A 238 -28.08 -6.91 2.05
N GLU A 239 -28.53 -7.34 0.87
CA GLU A 239 -29.86 -7.89 0.65
C GLU A 239 -29.76 -9.42 0.68
N LEU A 240 -30.15 -10.02 1.81
CA LEU A 240 -30.10 -11.46 2.05
C LEU A 240 -31.50 -12.09 1.94
N PRO A 241 -31.62 -13.35 1.49
CA PRO A 241 -32.91 -13.99 1.26
C PRO A 241 -33.68 -14.31 2.55
N GLY A 242 -35.00 -14.13 2.53
CA GLY A 242 -35.89 -14.46 3.65
C GLY A 242 -35.51 -13.73 4.95
N ASN A 243 -35.28 -14.50 6.02
CA ASN A 243 -34.84 -14.01 7.33
C ASN A 243 -33.32 -14.20 7.56
N ALA A 244 -32.55 -14.43 6.49
CA ALA A 244 -31.11 -14.54 6.55
C ALA A 244 -30.47 -13.24 7.08
N ARG A 245 -29.32 -13.38 7.73
CA ARG A 245 -28.61 -12.26 8.36
C ARG A 245 -27.11 -12.43 8.27
N LEU A 246 -26.39 -11.32 8.23
CA LEU A 246 -24.93 -11.35 8.33
C LEU A 246 -24.51 -12.09 9.61
N ASN A 247 -23.44 -12.87 9.50
CA ASN A 247 -22.92 -13.63 10.62
C ASN A 247 -22.21 -12.67 11.58
N PRO A 248 -22.66 -12.51 12.84
CA PRO A 248 -22.05 -11.57 13.80
C PRO A 248 -20.69 -12.05 14.32
N SER A 249 -20.35 -13.32 14.08
CA SER A 249 -19.07 -13.92 14.50
C SER A 249 -17.95 -13.70 13.48
N ILE A 250 -18.27 -13.24 12.26
CA ILE A 250 -17.33 -13.09 11.15
C ILE A 250 -17.55 -11.73 10.49
N ASN A 251 -16.46 -11.12 10.07
CA ASN A 251 -16.45 -9.73 9.61
C ASN A 251 -16.69 -9.64 8.11
N VAL A 252 -17.33 -8.57 7.67
CA VAL A 252 -17.31 -8.16 6.26
C VAL A 252 -15.92 -7.60 5.98
N LYS A 253 -15.26 -8.05 4.92
CA LYS A 253 -14.00 -7.50 4.45
C LYS A 253 -14.20 -6.85 3.10
N ILE A 254 -13.70 -5.63 2.96
CA ILE A 254 -13.67 -4.89 1.71
C ILE A 254 -12.22 -4.58 1.39
N PHE A 255 -11.80 -4.98 0.20
CA PHE A 255 -10.54 -4.58 -0.41
C PHE A 255 -10.87 -3.56 -1.48
N ALA A 256 -10.19 -2.42 -1.50
CA ALA A 256 -10.42 -1.37 -2.48
C ALA A 256 -9.27 -1.29 -3.51
N ILE A 257 -9.55 -0.72 -4.69
CA ILE A 257 -8.58 -0.68 -5.80
C ILE A 257 -7.32 0.15 -5.50
N ASN A 258 -7.35 1.08 -4.53
CA ASN A 258 -6.18 1.81 -4.05
C ASN A 258 -5.31 1.02 -3.05
N GLY A 259 -5.64 -0.23 -2.77
CA GLY A 259 -4.93 -1.07 -1.82
C GLY A 259 -5.39 -0.94 -0.38
N GLU A 260 -6.39 -0.10 -0.08
CA GLU A 260 -6.96 -0.03 1.26
C GLU A 260 -7.81 -1.28 1.59
N LYS A 261 -7.84 -1.60 2.88
CA LYS A 261 -8.56 -2.75 3.43
C LYS A 261 -9.37 -2.31 4.64
N GLU A 262 -10.61 -2.77 4.70
CA GLU A 262 -11.48 -2.56 5.85
C GLU A 262 -12.15 -3.87 6.24
N GLN A 263 -12.04 -4.24 7.51
CA GLN A 263 -12.72 -5.38 8.10
C GLN A 263 -13.71 -4.86 9.16
N PHE A 264 -15.00 -5.08 8.94
CA PHE A 264 -16.08 -4.53 9.76
C PHE A 264 -16.70 -5.57 10.69
N ASP A 265 -16.98 -5.17 11.94
CA ASP A 265 -17.87 -5.93 12.81
C ASP A 265 -19.33 -5.61 12.47
N THR A 266 -20.05 -6.62 11.98
CA THR A 266 -21.46 -6.52 11.58
C THR A 266 -22.39 -6.18 12.76
N ALA A 267 -21.94 -6.34 14.01
CA ALA A 267 -22.69 -5.97 15.21
C ALA A 267 -22.60 -4.47 15.59
N THR A 268 -21.65 -3.72 15.03
CA THR A 268 -21.34 -2.34 15.44
C THR A 268 -22.07 -1.27 14.65
N GLY A 269 -22.83 -1.64 13.62
CA GLY A 269 -23.55 -0.68 12.77
C GLY A 269 -22.65 0.18 11.88
N ILE A 270 -21.33 -0.01 11.85
CA ILE A 270 -20.37 0.76 11.03
C ILE A 270 -20.71 0.69 9.52
N LEU A 271 -21.40 -0.37 9.09
CA LEU A 271 -21.89 -0.51 7.71
C LEU A 271 -23.05 0.47 7.37
N ALA A 272 -23.67 1.11 8.37
CA ALA A 272 -24.82 1.98 8.17
C ALA A 272 -24.47 3.39 7.67
N GLU A 273 -23.20 3.79 7.79
CA GLU A 273 -22.72 5.13 7.46
C GLU A 273 -21.91 5.17 6.17
N ASN A 274 -22.17 6.19 5.36
CA ASN A 274 -21.36 6.50 4.18
C ASN A 274 -19.98 6.99 4.63
N GLN A 275 -18.93 6.43 4.03
CA GLN A 275 -17.56 6.90 4.23
C GLN A 275 -16.90 7.15 2.88
N GLN A 276 -15.82 7.93 2.89
CA GLN A 276 -15.03 8.21 1.70
C GLN A 276 -14.12 7.03 1.38
N ARG A 277 -14.54 6.23 0.41
CA ARG A 277 -13.87 4.98 0.01
C ARG A 277 -13.55 4.98 -1.47
N ALA A 278 -12.43 4.37 -1.83
CA ALA A 278 -12.16 4.03 -3.22
C ALA A 278 -13.15 2.95 -3.71
N ILE A 279 -13.16 2.69 -5.01
CA ILE A 279 -14.00 1.66 -5.63
C ILE A 279 -13.64 0.29 -5.00
N PRO A 280 -14.63 -0.53 -4.59
CA PRO A 280 -14.36 -1.86 -4.07
C PRO A 280 -13.78 -2.74 -5.18
N LYS A 281 -12.75 -3.50 -4.81
CA LYS A 281 -12.12 -4.54 -5.61
C LYS A 281 -12.64 -5.93 -5.25
N SER A 282 -12.80 -6.19 -3.95
CA SER A 282 -13.29 -7.48 -3.46
C SER A 282 -14.13 -7.26 -2.21
N ILE A 283 -15.19 -8.05 -2.08
CA ILE A 283 -16.05 -8.08 -0.91
C ILE A 283 -16.13 -9.53 -0.44
N ILE A 284 -15.79 -9.76 0.83
CA ILE A 284 -15.87 -11.06 1.48
C ILE A 284 -16.79 -10.92 2.69
N PHE A 285 -17.75 -11.82 2.84
CA PHE A 285 -18.69 -11.78 3.93
C PHE A 285 -19.26 -13.17 4.20
N ASP A 286 -19.66 -13.38 5.45
CA ASP A 286 -20.33 -14.60 5.87
C ASP A 286 -21.72 -14.24 6.38
N TYR A 287 -22.68 -15.13 6.14
CA TYR A 287 -24.05 -14.93 6.56
C TYR A 287 -24.68 -16.26 7.00
N ILE A 288 -25.72 -16.15 7.83
CA ILE A 288 -26.55 -17.26 8.26
C ILE A 288 -27.80 -17.23 7.39
N GLY A 289 -27.98 -18.27 6.58
CA GLY A 289 -29.13 -18.41 5.69
C GLY A 289 -30.43 -18.65 6.45
N ALA A 290 -31.56 -18.55 5.75
CA ALA A 290 -32.88 -18.85 6.31
C ALA A 290 -33.02 -20.32 6.78
N ASP A 291 -32.18 -21.21 6.26
CA ASP A 291 -32.07 -22.61 6.70
C ASP A 291 -31.16 -22.80 7.93
N ASN A 292 -30.72 -21.70 8.55
CA ASN A 292 -29.78 -21.64 9.67
C ASN A 292 -28.38 -22.19 9.40
N LYS A 293 -27.99 -22.40 8.14
CA LYS A 293 -26.60 -22.74 7.79
C LYS A 293 -25.76 -21.48 7.64
N VAL A 294 -24.47 -21.63 7.90
CA VAL A 294 -23.47 -20.58 7.64
C VAL A 294 -22.98 -20.73 6.21
N TYR A 295 -22.98 -19.63 5.48
CA TYR A 295 -22.46 -19.51 4.12
C TYR A 295 -21.29 -18.53 4.13
N GLY A 296 -20.25 -18.85 3.37
CA GLY A 296 -19.19 -17.92 3.01
C GLY A 296 -19.41 -17.39 1.60
N ALA A 297 -19.16 -16.10 1.39
CA ALA A 297 -19.28 -15.48 0.07
C ALA A 297 -18.07 -14.58 -0.21
N ASN A 298 -17.55 -14.64 -1.44
CA ASN A 298 -16.49 -13.76 -1.92
C ASN A 298 -16.69 -13.40 -3.39
N CYS A 299 -16.15 -12.24 -3.78
CA CYS A 299 -16.03 -11.87 -5.18
C CYS A 299 -14.74 -11.11 -5.47
N ASP A 300 -14.28 -11.19 -6.72
CA ASP A 300 -13.29 -10.30 -7.31
C ASP A 300 -14.00 -9.46 -8.37
N LEU A 301 -14.19 -8.17 -8.08
CA LEU A 301 -14.91 -7.24 -8.95
C LEU A 301 -14.05 -6.87 -10.15
N ASN A 302 -14.70 -6.81 -11.31
CA ASN A 302 -14.07 -6.41 -12.55
C ASN A 302 -13.80 -4.89 -12.51
N GLU A 303 -12.53 -4.52 -12.69
CA GLU A 303 -12.06 -3.13 -12.55
C GLU A 303 -12.76 -2.17 -13.54
N GLU A 304 -12.82 -2.54 -14.82
CA GLU A 304 -13.42 -1.71 -15.88
C GLU A 304 -14.90 -1.46 -15.59
N SER A 305 -15.65 -2.52 -15.27
CA SER A 305 -17.05 -2.41 -14.88
C SER A 305 -17.24 -1.58 -13.61
N GLY A 306 -16.29 -1.63 -12.67
CA GLY A 306 -16.29 -0.79 -11.47
C GLY A 306 -16.18 0.69 -11.81
N PHE A 307 -15.20 1.06 -12.66
CA PHE A 307 -15.05 2.44 -13.12
C PHE A 307 -16.28 2.93 -13.89
N GLU A 308 -16.80 2.14 -14.82
CA GLU A 308 -18.00 2.46 -15.58
C GLU A 308 -19.21 2.70 -14.67
N ALA A 309 -19.43 1.80 -13.70
CA ALA A 309 -20.57 1.89 -12.80
C ALA A 309 -20.50 3.13 -11.89
N PHE A 310 -19.31 3.44 -11.35
CA PHE A 310 -19.11 4.66 -10.58
C PHE A 310 -19.24 5.92 -11.45
N LYS A 311 -18.78 5.87 -12.71
CA LYS A 311 -18.98 6.96 -13.67
C LYS A 311 -20.46 7.23 -13.95
N VAL A 312 -21.27 6.19 -14.10
CA VAL A 312 -22.73 6.32 -14.28
C VAL A 312 -23.36 7.02 -13.08
N VAL A 313 -23.01 6.61 -11.86
CA VAL A 313 -23.65 7.12 -10.63
C VAL A 313 -23.15 8.52 -10.24
N PHE A 314 -21.84 8.76 -10.26
CA PHE A 314 -21.21 9.99 -9.78
C PHE A 314 -20.85 10.99 -10.89
N GLY A 315 -20.82 10.57 -12.17
CA GLY A 315 -20.45 11.46 -13.28
C GLY A 315 -18.98 11.89 -13.23
N ASP A 316 -18.70 13.17 -13.52
CA ASP A 316 -17.35 13.75 -13.43
C ASP A 316 -16.96 14.19 -12.01
N ASP A 317 -17.94 14.30 -11.09
CA ASP A 317 -17.73 14.76 -9.71
C ASP A 317 -17.94 13.60 -8.71
N PRO A 318 -16.85 13.06 -8.12
CA PRO A 318 -16.93 12.02 -7.09
C PRO A 318 -17.75 12.41 -5.85
N GLY A 319 -17.96 13.71 -5.61
CA GLY A 319 -18.75 14.25 -4.51
C GLY A 319 -20.23 14.51 -4.84
N SER A 320 -20.68 14.22 -6.06
CA SER A 320 -22.00 14.62 -6.55
C SER A 320 -23.19 13.94 -5.87
N THR A 321 -22.98 12.80 -5.21
CA THR A 321 -24.03 12.04 -4.49
C THR A 321 -23.38 11.18 -3.40
N ARG A 322 -24.21 10.54 -2.58
CA ARG A 322 -23.84 9.34 -1.82
C ARG A 322 -24.42 8.10 -2.50
N ALA A 323 -23.86 6.93 -2.22
CA ALA A 323 -24.33 5.69 -2.82
C ALA A 323 -24.31 4.49 -1.87
N ASP A 324 -25.20 3.54 -2.13
CA ASP A 324 -25.13 2.21 -1.56
C ASP A 324 -24.45 1.25 -2.55
N ILE A 325 -23.49 0.46 -2.06
CA ILE A 325 -23.00 -0.73 -2.75
C ILE A 325 -23.86 -1.90 -2.27
N ILE A 326 -24.86 -2.25 -3.07
CA ILE A 326 -25.84 -3.29 -2.78
C ILE A 326 -25.27 -4.64 -3.20
N VAL A 327 -25.09 -5.53 -2.22
CA VAL A 327 -24.72 -6.93 -2.38
C VAL A 327 -25.98 -7.76 -2.17
N LYS A 328 -26.52 -8.32 -3.26
CA LYS A 328 -27.78 -9.09 -3.23
C LYS A 328 -27.54 -10.56 -3.46
N VAL A 329 -27.78 -11.37 -2.44
CA VAL A 329 -27.69 -12.84 -2.48
C VAL A 329 -28.99 -13.43 -3.02
N ASN A 330 -28.90 -14.45 -3.86
CA ASN A 330 -30.07 -15.13 -4.41
C ASN A 330 -30.74 -16.07 -3.39
N GLU A 331 -32.01 -16.39 -3.60
CA GLU A 331 -32.79 -17.29 -2.73
C GLU A 331 -32.17 -18.69 -2.56
N ALA A 332 -31.40 -19.16 -3.55
CA ALA A 332 -30.75 -20.45 -3.52
C ALA A 332 -29.42 -20.48 -2.74
N ASN A 333 -28.95 -19.34 -2.21
CA ASN A 333 -27.64 -19.21 -1.55
C ASN A 333 -26.48 -19.76 -2.40
N SER A 334 -26.50 -19.49 -3.70
CA SER A 334 -25.52 -20.01 -4.65
C SER A 334 -24.83 -18.92 -5.48
N TYR A 335 -25.35 -17.69 -5.43
CA TYR A 335 -24.84 -16.57 -6.21
C TYR A 335 -25.24 -15.24 -5.59
N PHE A 336 -24.52 -14.17 -5.91
CA PHE A 336 -24.91 -12.81 -5.57
C PHE A 336 -24.52 -11.81 -6.64
N THR A 337 -25.16 -10.65 -6.61
CA THR A 337 -24.89 -9.53 -7.52
C THR A 337 -24.43 -8.31 -6.75
N ILE A 338 -23.66 -7.44 -7.42
CA ILE A 338 -23.16 -6.19 -6.86
C ILE A 338 -23.66 -5.03 -7.73
N LYS A 339 -24.27 -4.02 -7.11
CA LYS A 339 -24.77 -2.83 -7.78
C LYS A 339 -24.44 -1.59 -6.97
N VAL A 340 -23.98 -0.53 -7.62
CA VAL A 340 -23.89 0.81 -7.02
C VAL A 340 -25.19 1.56 -7.31
N LYS A 341 -25.78 2.16 -6.27
CA LYS A 341 -27.02 2.95 -6.39
C LYS A 341 -26.86 4.29 -5.66
N GLY A 342 -26.92 5.38 -6.40
CA GLY A 342 -26.84 6.73 -5.85
C GLY A 342 -28.18 7.22 -5.27
N GLU A 343 -28.11 8.11 -4.28
CA GLU A 343 -29.27 8.87 -3.78
C GLU A 343 -29.93 9.72 -4.87
N ASN A 344 -29.19 10.08 -5.93
CA ASN A 344 -29.68 10.72 -7.14
C ASN A 344 -30.54 9.81 -8.04
N GLY A 345 -30.78 8.56 -7.65
CA GLY A 345 -31.60 7.59 -8.38
C GLY A 345 -30.89 6.84 -9.51
N LYS A 346 -29.63 7.17 -9.81
CA LYS A 346 -28.83 6.43 -10.80
C LYS A 346 -28.29 5.14 -10.20
N GLU A 347 -28.21 4.09 -11.00
CA GLU A 347 -27.66 2.81 -10.57
C GLU A 347 -26.96 2.06 -11.72
N ALA A 348 -25.97 1.24 -11.38
CA ALA A 348 -25.24 0.41 -12.32
C ALA A 348 -24.68 -0.85 -11.64
N PHE A 349 -24.75 -1.98 -12.35
CA PHE A 349 -24.14 -3.23 -11.87
C PHE A 349 -22.62 -3.20 -12.02
N ILE A 350 -21.93 -3.78 -11.05
CA ILE A 350 -20.49 -4.05 -11.11
C ILE A 350 -20.35 -5.54 -11.41
N LYS A 351 -19.78 -5.87 -12.58
CA LYS A 351 -19.44 -7.25 -12.93
C LYS A 351 -18.35 -7.77 -12.00
N ALA A 352 -18.30 -9.08 -11.79
CA ALA A 352 -17.19 -9.71 -11.10
C ALA A 352 -16.53 -10.74 -12.01
N ASP A 353 -15.20 -10.78 -11.99
CA ASP A 353 -14.39 -11.78 -12.68
C ASP A 353 -14.50 -13.14 -11.96
N LYS A 354 -14.78 -13.10 -10.64
CA LYS A 354 -15.00 -14.28 -9.80
C LYS A 354 -16.10 -14.02 -8.77
N ILE A 355 -16.99 -14.98 -8.58
CA ILE A 355 -18.02 -15.00 -7.52
C ILE A 355 -18.13 -16.42 -6.97
N GLU A 356 -18.09 -16.56 -5.64
CA GLU A 356 -18.28 -17.83 -4.95
C GLU A 356 -19.22 -17.66 -3.75
N VAL A 357 -20.11 -18.64 -3.57
CA VAL A 357 -20.86 -18.87 -2.34
C VAL A 357 -20.70 -20.34 -1.96
N PHE A 358 -20.30 -20.64 -0.73
CA PHE A 358 -19.95 -22.00 -0.29
C PHE A 358 -20.37 -22.30 1.16
#